data_AF-A0A832DRL5-F1
#
_entry.id   AF-A0A832DRL5-F1
#
_cell.length_a   1.000
_cell.length_b   1.000
_cell.length_c   1.000
_cell.angle_alpha   90.00
_cell.angle_beta   90.00
_cell.angle_gamma   90.00
#
_symmetry.space_group_name_H-M   'P 1'
#
loop_
_entity.id
_entity.type
_entity.pdbx_description
1 polymer ?
#
loop_
_entity_poly.entity_id
_entity_poly.type
_entity_poly.pdbx_seq_one_letter_code
_entity_poly.pdbx_strand_id
1 'polypeptide(L)'
;MIPIIKPFFGKEEEETVLEIIRSGQITRGKWTLKFRESFKEYISVAFCHTVCSGTAALYVALKAIGIGKKEDIVIVPSLSFMATIDAVIMAGGTPVVVDVDESYTINVNQLEEAVEKYKPKAVIPVHLFGQTADMDKIKEICKENNVIILEDAAQAHGAEYKGKKAGSIGDLSAFSFYAS
;
A
#
# COMPACT_ATOMS: atom_id res chain seq x y z
N MET A 1 -21.79 15.98 19.32
CA MET A 1 -21.40 14.78 18.56
C MET A 1 -20.03 15.06 17.96
N ILE A 2 -19.02 14.22 18.24
CA ILE A 2 -17.66 14.36 17.67
C ILE A 2 -17.60 13.39 16.47
N PRO A 3 -17.37 13.86 15.23
CA PRO A 3 -17.24 12.97 14.09
C PRO A 3 -15.94 12.17 14.19
N ILE A 4 -15.97 10.89 13.80
CA ILE A 4 -14.76 10.05 13.73
C ILE A 4 -13.79 10.61 12.68
N ILE A 5 -14.36 11.16 11.60
CA ILE A 5 -13.64 11.60 10.40
C ILE A 5 -14.24 12.94 9.93
N LYS A 6 -13.37 13.91 9.61
CA LYS A 6 -13.77 15.17 8.97
C LYS A 6 -12.64 15.64 8.04
N PRO A 7 -12.76 15.43 6.72
CA PRO A 7 -11.79 15.95 5.76
C PRO A 7 -11.65 17.47 5.87
N PHE A 8 -10.43 17.97 5.70
CA PHE A 8 -10.13 19.39 5.68
C PHE A 8 -9.74 19.81 4.27
N PHE A 9 -10.41 20.84 3.76
CA PHE A 9 -10.08 21.50 2.50
C PHE A 9 -9.87 22.98 2.79
N GLY A 10 -8.71 23.50 2.42
CA GLY A 10 -8.39 24.91 2.49
C GLY A 10 -8.67 25.63 1.17
N LYS A 11 -8.27 26.91 1.13
CA LYS A 11 -8.43 27.74 -0.07
C LYS A 11 -7.65 27.20 -1.27
N GLU A 12 -6.48 26.61 -1.04
CA GLU A 12 -5.66 26.06 -2.13
C GLU A 12 -6.37 24.89 -2.82
N GLU A 13 -7.01 24.00 -2.06
CA GLU A 13 -7.79 22.89 -2.63
C GLU A 13 -8.99 23.41 -3.41
N GLU A 14 -9.74 24.38 -2.85
CA GLU A 14 -10.88 24.99 -3.53
C GLU A 14 -10.49 25.68 -4.84
N GLU A 15 -9.44 26.51 -4.82
CA GLU A 15 -8.93 27.22 -5.99
C GLU A 15 -8.42 26.23 -7.05
N THR A 16 -7.68 25.20 -6.64
CA THR A 16 -7.17 24.16 -7.55
C THR A 16 -8.30 23.41 -8.24
N VAL A 17 -9.35 23.03 -7.52
CA VAL A 17 -10.52 22.36 -8.10
C VAL A 17 -11.24 23.28 -9.09
N LEU A 18 -11.43 24.56 -8.76
CA LEU A 18 -12.03 25.54 -9.66
C LEU A 18 -11.18 25.76 -10.92
N GLU A 19 -9.86 25.79 -10.80
CA GLU A 19 -8.95 25.86 -11.96
C GLU A 19 -9.10 24.64 -12.87
N ILE A 20 -9.18 23.43 -12.31
CA ILE A 20 -9.40 22.19 -13.06
C ILE A 20 -10.69 22.29 -13.86
N ILE A 21 -11.80 22.66 -13.20
CA ILE A 21 -13.11 22.79 -13.84
C ILE A 21 -13.07 23.83 -14.97
N ARG A 22 -12.51 25.03 -14.70
CA ARG A 22 -12.44 26.12 -15.68
C ARG A 22 -11.56 25.79 -16.88
N SER A 23 -10.56 24.93 -16.71
CA SER A 23 -9.66 24.52 -17.79
C SER A 23 -10.30 23.58 -18.83
N GLY A 24 -11.39 22.89 -18.47
CA GLY A 24 -11.96 21.80 -19.26
C GLY A 24 -11.14 20.50 -19.28
N GLN A 25 -9.92 20.47 -18.72
CA GLN A 25 -9.07 19.28 -18.61
C GLN A 25 -9.36 18.52 -17.30
N ILE A 26 -10.54 17.89 -17.23
CA ILE A 26 -11.05 17.25 -16.00
C ILE A 26 -10.55 15.82 -15.76
N THR A 27 -9.73 15.27 -16.66
CA THR A 27 -9.11 13.94 -16.53
C THR A 27 -7.61 14.06 -16.24
N ARG A 28 -6.84 12.97 -16.38
CA ARG A 28 -5.39 12.97 -16.15
C ARG A 28 -4.70 14.07 -16.95
N GLY A 29 -3.85 14.84 -16.29
CA GLY A 29 -3.17 16.00 -16.86
C GLY A 29 -2.13 16.60 -15.93
N LYS A 30 -1.88 17.91 -16.08
CA LYS A 30 -0.81 18.62 -15.35
C LYS A 30 -0.91 18.47 -13.82
N TRP A 31 -2.11 18.48 -13.23
CA TRP A 31 -2.28 18.33 -11.78
C TRP A 31 -1.93 16.93 -11.29
N THR A 32 -2.33 15.88 -12.01
CA THR A 32 -1.94 14.51 -11.68
C THR A 32 -0.44 14.28 -11.84
N LEU A 33 0.20 14.93 -12.82
CA LEU A 33 1.67 14.86 -12.99
C LEU A 33 2.38 15.59 -11.84
N LYS A 34 1.96 16.81 -11.51
CA LYS A 34 2.49 17.58 -10.38
C LYS A 34 2.39 16.77 -9.08
N PHE A 35 1.22 16.20 -8.79
CA PHE A 35 1.02 15.38 -7.61
C PHE A 35 1.96 14.16 -7.57
N ARG A 36 2.13 13.45 -8.70
CA ARG A 36 3.02 12.29 -8.77
C ARG A 36 4.47 12.65 -8.47
N GLU A 37 4.98 13.74 -9.03
CA GLU A 37 6.35 14.18 -8.77
C GLU A 37 6.52 14.61 -7.30
N SER A 38 5.59 15.40 -6.76
CA SER A 38 5.64 15.82 -5.36
C SER A 38 5.51 14.65 -4.39
N PHE A 39 4.63 13.68 -4.67
CA PHE A 39 4.44 12.53 -3.79
C PHE A 39 5.63 11.56 -3.86
N LYS A 40 6.20 11.34 -5.07
CA LYS A 40 7.45 10.59 -5.28
C LYS A 40 8.58 11.14 -4.42
N GLU A 41 8.77 12.47 -4.45
CA GLU A 41 9.78 13.16 -3.64
C GLU A 41 9.46 13.05 -2.14
N TYR A 42 8.20 13.26 -1.75
CA TYR A 42 7.75 13.19 -0.36
C TYR A 42 8.05 11.84 0.31
N ILE A 43 7.77 10.73 -0.38
CA ILE A 43 8.08 9.38 0.14
C ILE A 43 9.48 8.89 -0.22
N SER A 44 10.25 9.67 -1.00
CA SER A 44 11.62 9.35 -1.43
C SER A 44 11.77 8.06 -2.24
N VAL A 45 10.93 7.87 -3.27
CA VAL A 45 10.99 6.72 -4.19
C VAL A 45 11.40 7.14 -5.61
N ALA A 46 11.77 6.17 -6.45
CA ALA A 46 12.16 6.44 -7.84
C ALA A 46 10.96 6.72 -8.77
N PHE A 47 9.80 6.11 -8.49
CA PHE A 47 8.61 6.19 -9.35
C PHE A 47 7.33 6.29 -8.52
N CYS A 48 6.37 7.09 -8.99
CA CYS A 48 5.02 7.16 -8.45
C CYS A 48 4.00 7.18 -9.59
N HIS A 49 2.89 6.47 -9.43
CA HIS A 49 1.76 6.47 -10.37
C HIS A 49 0.44 6.62 -9.62
N THR A 50 -0.47 7.45 -10.15
CA THR A 50 -1.80 7.64 -9.57
C THR A 50 -2.82 6.70 -10.20
N VAL A 51 -3.73 6.19 -9.37
CA VAL A 51 -4.86 5.34 -9.76
C VAL A 51 -6.11 5.82 -9.03
N CYS A 52 -7.26 5.20 -9.29
CA CYS A 52 -8.56 5.67 -8.79
C CYS A 52 -8.87 5.28 -7.32
N SER A 53 -8.11 4.35 -6.72
CA SER A 53 -8.30 3.96 -5.30
C SER A 53 -7.08 3.19 -4.76
N GLY A 54 -7.00 3.05 -3.43
CA GLY A 54 -6.00 2.18 -2.79
C GLY A 54 -6.13 0.71 -3.23
N THR A 55 -7.36 0.20 -3.38
CA THR A 55 -7.60 -1.15 -3.93
C THR A 55 -7.05 -1.30 -5.34
N ALA A 56 -7.26 -0.30 -6.21
CA ALA A 56 -6.71 -0.31 -7.56
C ALA A 56 -5.17 -0.25 -7.54
N ALA A 57 -4.57 0.44 -6.57
CA ALA A 57 -3.12 0.51 -6.42
C ALA A 57 -2.53 -0.86 -6.06
N LEU A 58 -3.11 -1.54 -5.06
CA LEU A 58 -2.74 -2.90 -4.70
C LEU A 58 -2.90 -3.86 -5.88
N TYR A 59 -4.05 -3.83 -6.56
CA TYR A 59 -4.31 -4.67 -7.72
C TYR A 59 -3.27 -4.46 -8.83
N VAL A 60 -3.00 -3.21 -9.22
CA VAL A 60 -2.02 -2.91 -10.28
C VAL A 60 -0.62 -3.34 -9.86
N ALA A 61 -0.22 -3.13 -8.61
CA ALA A 61 1.07 -3.58 -8.09
C ALA A 61 1.21 -5.10 -8.15
N LEU A 62 0.18 -5.84 -7.73
CA LEU A 62 0.13 -7.31 -7.80
C LEU A 62 0.23 -7.81 -9.25
N LYS A 63 -0.49 -7.18 -10.19
CA LYS A 63 -0.38 -7.51 -11.61
C LYS A 63 1.02 -7.22 -12.15
N ALA A 64 1.65 -6.12 -11.73
CA ALA A 64 2.99 -5.71 -12.19
C ALA A 64 4.08 -6.71 -11.78
N ILE A 65 3.96 -7.32 -10.59
CA ILE A 65 4.87 -8.39 -10.13
C ILE A 65 4.46 -9.78 -10.65
N GLY A 66 3.44 -9.83 -11.51
CA GLY A 66 3.01 -11.04 -12.21
C GLY A 66 2.14 -11.99 -11.40
N ILE A 67 1.40 -11.51 -10.40
CA ILE A 67 0.30 -12.29 -9.81
C ILE A 67 -0.80 -12.44 -10.86
N GLY A 68 -1.25 -13.66 -11.10
CA GLY A 68 -2.23 -13.95 -12.15
C GLY A 68 -2.86 -15.34 -12.12
N LYS A 69 -2.32 -16.26 -11.34
CA LYS A 69 -2.77 -17.66 -11.27
C LYS A 69 -3.02 -18.07 -9.83
N LYS A 70 -3.88 -19.06 -9.61
CA LYS A 70 -4.23 -19.52 -8.26
C LYS A 70 -3.03 -20.06 -7.49
N GLU A 71 -1.98 -20.50 -8.17
CA GLU A 71 -0.74 -20.97 -7.58
C GLU A 71 0.16 -19.80 -7.11
N ASP A 72 -0.11 -18.58 -7.55
CA ASP A 72 0.59 -17.38 -7.05
C ASP A 72 0.07 -17.06 -5.64
N ILE A 73 0.80 -17.54 -4.63
CA ILE A 73 0.49 -17.29 -3.22
C ILE A 73 0.96 -15.90 -2.80
N VAL A 74 0.11 -15.18 -2.05
CA VAL A 74 0.45 -13.91 -1.42
C VAL A 74 0.10 -13.96 0.06
N ILE A 75 1.06 -13.67 0.94
CA ILE A 75 0.81 -13.63 2.38
C ILE A 75 0.24 -12.27 2.78
N VAL A 76 -0.78 -12.26 3.62
CA VAL A 76 -1.46 -11.05 4.13
C VAL A 76 -1.79 -11.20 5.63
N PRO A 77 -1.87 -10.11 6.41
CA PRO A 77 -2.26 -10.19 7.83
C PRO A 77 -3.75 -10.50 8.02
N SER A 78 -4.08 -11.13 9.15
CA SER A 78 -5.45 -11.45 9.58
C SER A 78 -6.29 -10.21 9.89
N LEU A 79 -5.65 -9.15 10.34
CA LEU A 79 -6.26 -7.87 10.66
C LEU A 79 -5.82 -6.80 9.65
N SER A 80 -6.73 -6.46 8.74
CA SER A 80 -6.59 -5.35 7.78
C SER A 80 -7.97 -4.94 7.24
N PHE A 81 -8.01 -3.94 6.36
CA PHE A 81 -9.17 -3.66 5.52
C PHE A 81 -9.30 -4.70 4.40
N MET A 82 -10.53 -5.07 4.03
CA MET A 82 -10.84 -6.15 3.07
C MET A 82 -10.13 -5.99 1.71
N ALA A 83 -9.88 -4.73 1.29
CA ALA A 83 -9.20 -4.43 0.03
C ALA A 83 -7.84 -5.15 -0.14
N THR A 84 -7.12 -5.41 0.96
CA THR A 84 -5.84 -6.12 0.92
C THR A 84 -6.00 -7.54 0.36
N ILE A 85 -6.98 -8.29 0.86
CA ILE A 85 -7.30 -9.65 0.39
C ILE A 85 -7.99 -9.62 -0.97
N ASP A 86 -8.95 -8.71 -1.16
CA ASP A 86 -9.71 -8.61 -2.41
C ASP A 86 -8.77 -8.33 -3.59
N ALA A 87 -7.76 -7.47 -3.41
CA ALA A 87 -6.79 -7.18 -4.47
C ALA A 87 -5.99 -8.42 -4.91
N VAL A 88 -5.64 -9.32 -3.99
CA VAL A 88 -4.97 -10.59 -4.30
C VAL A 88 -5.88 -11.49 -5.12
N ILE A 89 -7.13 -11.66 -4.67
CA ILE A 89 -8.12 -12.51 -5.35
C ILE A 89 -8.44 -11.94 -6.74
N MET A 90 -8.67 -10.63 -6.84
CA MET A 90 -8.92 -9.93 -8.10
C MET A 90 -7.74 -10.05 -9.07
N ALA A 91 -6.51 -10.02 -8.57
CA ALA A 91 -5.31 -10.22 -9.39
C ALA A 91 -5.21 -11.65 -9.95
N GLY A 92 -5.93 -12.61 -9.35
CA GLY A 92 -5.95 -14.03 -9.71
C GLY A 92 -5.13 -14.93 -8.77
N GLY A 93 -4.50 -14.36 -7.75
CA GLY A 93 -3.68 -15.07 -6.78
C GLY A 93 -4.49 -15.68 -5.63
N THR A 94 -3.80 -16.42 -4.76
CA THR A 94 -4.39 -17.03 -3.56
C THR A 94 -3.81 -16.37 -2.31
N PRO A 95 -4.62 -15.70 -1.47
CA PRO A 95 -4.15 -15.14 -0.21
C PRO A 95 -3.92 -16.26 0.82
N VAL A 96 -2.79 -16.20 1.52
CA VAL A 96 -2.54 -16.96 2.75
C VAL A 96 -2.53 -15.96 3.89
N VAL A 97 -3.42 -16.19 4.85
CA VAL A 97 -3.59 -15.30 6.01
C VAL A 97 -2.69 -15.78 7.14
N VAL A 98 -1.93 -14.85 7.72
CA VAL A 98 -1.16 -15.06 8.95
C VAL A 98 -1.62 -14.07 10.02
N ASP A 99 -1.44 -14.41 11.29
CA ASP A 99 -1.93 -13.56 12.37
C ASP A 99 -1.14 -12.26 12.53
N VAL A 100 -1.68 -11.33 13.31
CA VAL A 100 -0.99 -10.11 13.74
C VAL A 100 -0.40 -10.28 15.14
N ASP A 101 0.50 -9.37 15.50
CA ASP A 101 1.01 -9.26 16.87
C ASP A 101 0.34 -8.08 17.62
N GLU A 102 0.87 -7.75 18.80
CA GLU A 102 0.36 -6.66 19.66
C GLU A 102 0.45 -5.27 19.00
N SER A 103 1.26 -5.11 17.94
CA SER A 103 1.34 -3.88 17.15
C SER A 103 0.21 -3.74 16.12
N TYR A 104 -0.66 -4.74 16.02
CA TYR A 104 -1.69 -4.88 14.97
C TYR A 104 -1.13 -5.02 13.56
N THR A 105 0.17 -5.29 13.43
CA THR A 105 0.83 -5.59 12.15
C THR A 105 1.20 -7.07 12.07
N ILE A 106 1.60 -7.51 10.87
CA ILE A 106 1.85 -8.93 10.58
C ILE A 106 2.87 -9.54 11.55
N ASN A 107 2.53 -10.68 12.16
CA ASN A 107 3.43 -11.39 13.07
C ASN A 107 4.59 -12.02 12.29
N VAL A 108 5.81 -11.55 12.53
CA VAL A 108 7.00 -11.95 11.75
C VAL A 108 7.37 -13.42 11.93
N ASN A 109 7.08 -14.04 13.07
CA ASN A 109 7.36 -15.46 13.29
C ASN A 109 6.40 -16.33 12.47
N GLN A 110 5.11 -15.99 12.45
CA GLN A 110 4.14 -16.69 11.59
C GLN A 110 4.39 -16.42 10.10
N LEU A 111 4.87 -15.22 9.75
CA LEU A 111 5.31 -14.92 8.40
C LEU A 111 6.45 -15.86 7.97
N GLU A 112 7.47 -16.04 8.81
CA GLU A 112 8.60 -16.94 8.51
C GLU A 112 8.11 -18.39 8.26
N GLU A 113 7.29 -18.94 9.16
CA GLU A 113 6.70 -20.27 9.00
C GLU A 113 5.87 -20.40 7.71
N ALA A 114 5.07 -19.37 7.39
CA ALA A 114 4.25 -19.35 6.19
C ALA A 114 5.08 -19.21 4.91
N VAL A 115 6.17 -18.44 4.94
CA VAL A 115 7.11 -18.35 3.81
C VAL A 115 7.74 -19.69 3.52
N GLU A 116 8.23 -20.40 4.54
CA GLU A 116 8.81 -21.75 4.39
C GLU A 116 7.79 -22.75 3.83
N LYS A 117 6.58 -22.75 4.39
CA LYS A 117 5.53 -23.71 4.04
C LYS A 117 4.93 -23.50 2.65
N TYR A 118 4.64 -22.25 2.29
CA TYR A 118 3.85 -21.94 1.09
C TYR A 118 4.69 -21.41 -0.07
N LYS A 119 5.95 -21.00 0.17
CA LYS A 119 6.85 -20.42 -0.84
C LYS A 119 6.16 -19.30 -1.65
N PRO A 120 5.67 -18.26 -0.97
CA PRO A 120 4.87 -17.23 -1.58
C PRO A 120 5.67 -16.41 -2.59
N LYS A 121 4.96 -15.83 -3.55
CA LYS A 121 5.56 -14.90 -4.49
C LYS A 121 5.67 -13.49 -3.91
N ALA A 122 4.75 -13.13 -3.00
CA ALA A 122 4.75 -11.84 -2.35
C ALA A 122 4.19 -11.91 -0.92
N VAL A 123 4.50 -10.89 -0.13
CA VAL A 123 3.85 -10.56 1.14
C VAL A 123 3.32 -9.13 1.06
N ILE A 124 2.15 -8.88 1.67
CA ILE A 124 1.58 -7.56 1.83
C ILE A 124 1.55 -7.19 3.32
N PRO A 125 2.62 -6.61 3.89
CA PRO A 125 2.52 -6.01 5.22
C PRO A 125 1.61 -4.79 5.16
N VAL A 126 0.75 -4.66 6.16
CA VAL A 126 -0.18 -3.53 6.29
C VAL A 126 0.31 -2.63 7.43
N HIS A 127 0.49 -1.35 7.13
CA HIS A 127 0.85 -0.34 8.13
C HIS A 127 -0.40 0.23 8.78
N LEU A 128 -1.03 -0.61 9.60
CA LEU A 128 -2.36 -0.36 10.15
C LEU A 128 -2.36 0.86 11.08
N PHE A 129 -3.33 1.76 10.90
CA PHE A 129 -3.46 3.01 11.68
C PHE A 129 -2.21 3.92 11.66
N GLY A 130 -1.32 3.74 10.68
CA GLY A 130 -0.05 4.46 10.59
C GLY A 130 1.09 3.83 11.38
N GLN A 131 0.84 2.73 12.10
CA GLN A 131 1.88 1.93 12.74
C GLN A 131 2.59 1.09 11.66
N THR A 132 3.89 1.32 11.47
CA THR A 132 4.68 0.53 10.53
C THR A 132 4.93 -0.87 11.08
N ALA A 133 4.90 -1.88 10.20
CA ALA A 133 5.29 -3.25 10.53
C ALA A 133 6.80 -3.33 10.78
N ASP A 134 7.30 -4.44 11.36
CA ASP A 134 8.74 -4.63 11.53
C ASP A 134 9.44 -4.93 10.19
N MET A 135 9.73 -3.87 9.44
CA MET A 135 10.20 -3.98 8.06
C MET A 135 11.62 -4.56 7.95
N ASP A 136 12.47 -4.45 8.96
CA ASP A 136 13.79 -5.09 8.92
C ASP A 136 13.65 -6.62 8.97
N LYS A 137 12.81 -7.14 9.87
CA LYS A 137 12.54 -8.57 9.98
C LYS A 137 11.83 -9.13 8.75
N ILE A 138 10.83 -8.41 8.24
CA ILE A 138 10.14 -8.80 7.00
C ILE A 138 11.13 -8.85 5.82
N LYS A 139 12.04 -7.86 5.71
CA LYS A 139 13.08 -7.84 4.68
C LYS A 139 14.05 -8.99 4.78
N GLU A 140 14.49 -9.31 5.99
CA GLU A 140 15.38 -10.45 6.26
C GLU A 140 14.74 -11.75 5.73
N ILE A 141 13.53 -12.06 6.18
CA ILE A 141 12.76 -13.25 5.75
C ILE A 141 12.56 -13.27 4.23
N CYS A 142 12.13 -12.16 3.64
CA CYS A 142 11.77 -12.10 2.23
C CYS A 142 13.00 -12.19 1.31
N LYS A 143 14.12 -11.57 1.68
CA LYS A 143 15.36 -11.59 0.88
C LYS A 143 15.94 -13.01 0.78
N GLU A 144 15.93 -13.76 1.86
CA GLU A 144 16.43 -15.15 1.87
C GLU A 144 15.59 -16.08 0.99
N ASN A 145 14.31 -15.76 0.81
CA ASN A 145 13.34 -16.59 0.12
C ASN A 145 12.91 -16.04 -1.26
N ASN A 146 13.52 -14.94 -1.74
CA ASN A 146 13.13 -14.23 -2.97
C ASN A 146 11.64 -13.86 -3.02
N VAL A 147 11.07 -13.43 -1.90
CA VAL A 147 9.67 -12.99 -1.78
C VAL A 147 9.59 -11.47 -1.98
N ILE A 148 8.63 -11.02 -2.79
CA ILE A 148 8.43 -9.58 -3.03
C ILE A 148 7.63 -8.95 -1.89
N ILE A 149 8.02 -7.75 -1.46
CA ILE A 149 7.32 -6.98 -0.43
C ILE A 149 6.49 -5.87 -1.10
N LEU A 150 5.16 -5.98 -1.02
CA LEU A 150 4.22 -4.92 -1.41
C LEU A 150 3.67 -4.25 -0.15
N GLU A 151 4.13 -3.05 0.21
CA GLU A 151 3.60 -2.34 1.37
C GLU A 151 2.17 -1.85 1.11
N ASP A 152 1.21 -2.26 1.96
CA ASP A 152 -0.09 -1.59 2.06
C ASP A 152 0.04 -0.43 3.06
N ALA A 153 0.35 0.75 2.52
CA ALA A 153 0.55 1.99 3.25
C ALA A 153 -0.69 2.91 3.17
N ALA A 154 -1.88 2.35 2.88
CA ALA A 154 -3.12 3.10 2.72
C ALA A 154 -3.44 4.02 3.92
N GLN A 155 -3.02 3.64 5.13
CA GLN A 155 -3.27 4.37 6.38
C GLN A 155 -1.99 4.99 6.97
N ALA A 156 -0.87 4.99 6.24
CA ALA A 156 0.45 5.32 6.77
C ALA A 156 1.14 6.48 6.02
N HIS A 157 0.35 7.41 5.50
CA HIS A 157 0.88 8.61 4.85
C HIS A 157 1.77 9.39 5.83
N GLY A 158 3.06 9.47 5.50
CA GLY A 158 4.03 10.20 6.31
C GLY A 158 4.60 9.45 7.52
N ALA A 159 4.10 8.26 7.86
CA ALA A 159 4.70 7.41 8.88
C ALA A 159 6.13 7.03 8.50
N GLU A 160 6.96 6.73 9.49
CA GLU A 160 8.37 6.40 9.29
C GLU A 160 8.77 5.15 10.08
N TYR A 161 9.52 4.28 9.42
CA TYR A 161 10.25 3.20 10.06
C TYR A 161 11.74 3.52 9.99
N LYS A 162 12.36 3.78 11.15
CA LYS A 162 13.79 4.10 11.28
C LYS A 162 14.26 5.22 10.31
N GLY A 163 13.47 6.29 10.20
CA GLY A 163 13.75 7.45 9.36
C GLY A 163 13.46 7.26 7.86
N LYS A 164 12.88 6.12 7.46
CA LYS A 164 12.40 5.90 6.09
C LYS A 164 10.89 5.94 6.06
N LYS A 165 10.32 6.65 5.09
CA LYS A 165 8.86 6.75 4.93
C LYS A 165 8.25 5.38 4.65
N ALA A 166 7.12 5.08 5.28
CA ALA A 166 6.28 3.95 4.90
C ALA A 166 5.98 4.01 3.40
N GLY A 167 6.01 2.85 2.72
CA GLY A 167 5.85 2.76 1.26
C GLY A 167 7.13 3.00 0.45
N SER A 168 8.27 3.28 1.09
CA SER A 168 9.59 3.39 0.46
C SER A 168 10.56 2.26 0.85
N ILE A 169 10.06 1.28 1.61
CA ILE A 169 10.91 0.30 2.29
C ILE A 169 10.86 -1.02 1.52
N GLY A 170 9.69 -1.51 1.15
CA GLY A 170 9.48 -2.69 0.31
C GLY A 170 9.85 -2.46 -1.16
N ASP A 171 9.46 -3.41 -2.00
CA ASP A 171 9.73 -3.36 -3.44
C ASP A 171 8.70 -2.50 -4.18
N LEU A 172 7.45 -2.52 -3.72
CA LEU A 172 6.35 -1.70 -4.19
C LEU A 172 5.49 -1.25 -3.00
N SER A 173 4.63 -0.26 -3.24
CA SER A 173 3.70 0.23 -2.22
C SER A 173 2.39 0.71 -2.82
N ALA A 174 1.35 0.68 -2.00
CA ALA A 174 0.03 1.21 -2.31
C ALA A 174 -0.41 2.20 -1.23
N PHE A 175 -1.03 3.30 -1.66
CA PHE A 175 -1.58 4.35 -0.81
C PHE A 175 -3.04 4.63 -1.16
N SER A 176 -3.79 5.19 -0.22
CA SER A 176 -5.21 5.52 -0.39
C SER A 176 -5.49 6.98 -0.05
N PHE A 177 -6.02 7.72 -1.02
CA PHE A 177 -6.53 9.09 -0.82
C PHE A 177 -8.05 9.10 -0.68
N TYR A 178 -8.62 8.05 -0.09
CA TYR A 178 -10.05 8.00 0.25
C TYR A 178 -10.37 9.07 1.29
N ALA A 179 -11.60 9.59 1.25
CA ALA A 179 -12.07 10.56 2.22
C ALA A 179 -12.38 9.88 3.56
N SER A 180 -11.32 9.60 4.32
CA SER A 180 -11.36 9.15 5.72
C SER A 180 -10.78 10.17 6.68
#